data_AF-A0A3R7D7F2-F1
#
_entry.id   AF-A0A3R7D7F2-F1
#
_cell.length_a   1.000
_cell.length_b   1.000
_cell.length_c   1.000
_cell.angle_alpha   90.00
_cell.angle_beta   90.00
_cell.angle_gamma   90.00
#
_symmetry.space_group_name_H-M   'P 1'
#
loop_
_entity.id
_entity.type
_entity.pdbx_description
1 polymer ?
#
loop_
_entity_poly.entity_id
_entity_poly.type
_entity_poly.pdbx_seq_one_letter_code
_entity_poly.pdbx_strand_id
1 'polypeptide(L)'
;MITQAYEVVFYQPLLNILTLFYGTIALGDLGLAIIFLTILIRIILFPIFSRSARHQSVMQRLQPKLKHLQDVHRHDKEKQVQAMMSLYKEHKINPFSGFLFLLAQLPFLIALYHIFLNVFKPDFLDGLYPFVSRPEAIQPFFLGLIDLGRPSILMVGLAALGQYFQGKLAIPPKREEEELSDAERLGRRMIVIGPLLTLLIFYNLPAAISLYWATTSVFSVFQQWVINRELNHGKVGTTGKTTDGVNGVS
;
A
#
# COMPACT_ATOMS: atom_id res chain seq x y z
N MET A 1 -28.93 3.95 4.77
CA MET A 1 -28.56 4.04 3.34
C MET A 1 -27.05 3.88 3.10
N ILE A 2 -26.17 4.68 3.71
CA ILE A 2 -24.70 4.55 3.50
C ILE A 2 -24.15 3.18 3.97
N THR A 3 -24.63 2.66 5.10
CA THR A 3 -24.26 1.34 5.62
C THR A 3 -24.66 0.20 4.69
N GLN A 4 -25.88 0.24 4.15
CA GLN A 4 -26.38 -0.77 3.20
C GLN A 4 -25.61 -0.76 1.88
N ALA A 5 -25.31 0.43 1.33
CA ALA A 5 -24.51 0.54 0.12
C ALA A 5 -23.10 -0.03 0.33
N TYR A 6 -22.49 0.28 1.48
CA TYR A 6 -21.18 -0.27 1.85
C TYR A 6 -21.21 -1.80 1.98
N GLU A 7 -22.24 -2.34 2.61
CA GLU A 7 -22.42 -3.78 2.76
C GLU A 7 -22.51 -4.49 1.41
N VAL A 8 -23.33 -3.99 0.49
CA VAL A 8 -23.55 -4.61 -0.82
C VAL A 8 -22.35 -4.44 -1.76
N VAL A 9 -21.64 -3.32 -1.68
CA VAL A 9 -20.55 -3.00 -2.62
C VAL A 9 -19.21 -3.58 -2.18
N PHE A 10 -18.91 -3.57 -0.88
CA PHE A 10 -17.59 -4.00 -0.39
C PHE A 10 -17.69 -5.29 0.42
N TYR A 11 -18.50 -5.30 1.46
CA TYR A 11 -18.48 -6.38 2.43
C TYR A 11 -19.00 -7.72 1.86
N GLN A 12 -20.20 -7.75 1.28
CA GLN A 12 -20.79 -8.98 0.74
C GLN A 12 -19.96 -9.56 -0.41
N PRO A 13 -19.49 -8.79 -1.40
CA PRO A 13 -18.66 -9.35 -2.47
C PRO A 13 -17.36 -9.94 -1.93
N LEU A 14 -16.67 -9.25 -1.00
CA LEU A 14 -15.43 -9.74 -0.42
C LEU A 14 -15.64 -11.01 0.41
N LEU A 15 -16.73 -11.07 1.19
CA LEU A 15 -17.13 -12.27 1.94
C LEU A 15 -17.38 -13.46 1.00
N ASN A 16 -18.14 -13.24 -0.06
CA ASN A 16 -18.48 -14.26 -1.03
C ASN A 16 -17.26 -14.77 -1.79
N ILE A 17 -16.38 -13.88 -2.23
CA ILE A 17 -15.13 -14.26 -2.89
C ILE A 17 -14.22 -15.02 -1.93
N LEU A 18 -14.10 -14.57 -0.66
CA LEU A 18 -13.30 -15.27 0.35
C LEU A 18 -13.81 -16.72 0.54
N THR A 19 -15.12 -16.87 0.69
CA THR A 19 -15.77 -18.17 0.90
C THR A 19 -15.66 -19.07 -0.33
N LEU A 20 -15.82 -18.48 -1.52
CA LEU A 20 -15.61 -19.18 -2.78
C LEU A 20 -14.16 -19.68 -2.89
N PHE A 21 -13.18 -18.83 -2.60
CA PHE A 21 -11.76 -19.24 -2.63
C PHE A 21 -11.46 -20.31 -1.60
N TYR A 22 -11.99 -20.17 -0.38
CA TYR A 22 -11.87 -21.17 0.68
C TYR A 22 -12.34 -22.55 0.22
N GLY A 23 -13.53 -22.64 -0.38
CA GLY A 23 -14.14 -23.91 -0.80
C GLY A 23 -13.60 -24.49 -2.12
N THR A 24 -12.87 -23.71 -2.93
CA THR A 24 -12.44 -24.13 -4.28
C THR A 24 -10.92 -24.24 -4.39
N ILE A 25 -10.22 -23.12 -4.53
CA ILE A 25 -8.79 -23.07 -4.86
C ILE A 25 -7.89 -23.15 -3.62
N ALA A 26 -8.42 -22.82 -2.44
CA ALA A 26 -7.66 -22.84 -1.19
C ALA A 26 -7.80 -24.16 -0.42
N LEU A 27 -8.58 -25.13 -0.93
CA LEU A 27 -8.71 -26.47 -0.36
C LEU A 27 -9.09 -26.49 1.13
N GLY A 28 -9.91 -25.52 1.57
CA GLY A 28 -10.30 -25.37 2.98
C GLY A 28 -9.26 -24.69 3.87
N ASP A 29 -8.20 -24.10 3.30
CA ASP A 29 -7.23 -23.30 4.04
C ASP A 29 -7.60 -21.81 4.01
N LEU A 30 -7.89 -21.24 5.17
CA LEU A 30 -8.31 -19.84 5.27
C LEU A 30 -7.18 -18.88 4.89
N GLY A 31 -5.93 -19.19 5.23
CA GLY A 31 -4.82 -18.30 4.92
C GLY A 31 -4.52 -18.24 3.43
N LEU A 32 -4.60 -19.35 2.71
CA LEU A 32 -4.52 -19.36 1.24
C LEU A 32 -5.68 -18.58 0.63
N ALA A 33 -6.91 -18.73 1.15
CA ALA A 33 -8.05 -17.95 0.68
C ALA A 33 -7.84 -16.44 0.86
N ILE A 34 -7.29 -16.01 2.01
CA ILE A 34 -6.91 -14.60 2.26
C ILE A 34 -5.84 -14.13 1.29
N ILE A 35 -4.82 -14.94 1.01
CA ILE A 35 -3.76 -14.60 0.05
C ILE A 35 -4.34 -14.38 -1.35
N PHE A 36 -5.17 -15.31 -1.84
CA PHE A 36 -5.82 -15.19 -3.15
C PHE A 36 -6.74 -13.97 -3.24
N LEU A 37 -7.53 -13.71 -2.19
CA LEU A 37 -8.37 -12.52 -2.10
C LEU A 37 -7.53 -11.24 -2.16
N THR A 38 -6.42 -11.21 -1.42
CA THR A 38 -5.49 -10.07 -1.42
C THR A 38 -4.91 -9.83 -2.81
N ILE A 39 -4.46 -10.90 -3.49
CA ILE A 39 -3.93 -10.81 -4.85
C ILE A 39 -5.00 -10.29 -5.82
N LEU A 40 -6.24 -10.77 -5.73
CA LEU A 40 -7.33 -10.29 -6.56
C LEU A 40 -7.57 -8.78 -6.37
N ILE A 41 -7.65 -8.32 -5.11
CA ILE A 41 -7.80 -6.89 -4.79
C ILE A 41 -6.63 -6.09 -5.38
N ARG A 42 -5.39 -6.60 -5.23
CA ARG A 42 -4.19 -5.96 -5.78
C ARG A 42 -4.22 -5.85 -7.30
N ILE A 43 -4.73 -6.86 -8.00
CA ILE A 43 -4.87 -6.84 -9.46
C ILE A 43 -5.92 -5.81 -9.89
N ILE A 44 -7.08 -5.78 -9.25
CA ILE A 44 -8.16 -4.81 -9.54
C ILE A 44 -7.67 -3.38 -9.33
N LEU A 45 -6.94 -3.13 -8.23
CA LEU A 45 -6.42 -1.82 -7.87
C LEU A 45 -5.02 -1.52 -8.43
N PHE A 46 -4.46 -2.43 -9.24
CA PHE A 46 -3.11 -2.33 -9.79
C PHE A 46 -2.80 -0.98 -10.46
N PRO A 47 -3.66 -0.40 -11.33
CA PRO A 47 -3.35 0.87 -11.98
C PRO A 47 -3.24 2.03 -10.97
N ILE A 48 -4.08 2.03 -9.93
CA ILE A 48 -4.08 3.06 -8.88
C ILE A 48 -2.80 2.94 -8.04
N PHE A 49 -2.50 1.73 -7.58
CA PHE A 49 -1.31 1.44 -6.78
C PHE A 49 -0.02 1.73 -7.54
N SER A 50 0.07 1.35 -8.81
CA SER A 50 1.24 1.59 -9.66
C SER A 50 1.46 3.08 -9.92
N ARG A 51 0.40 3.84 -10.23
CA ARG A 51 0.50 5.29 -10.40
C ARG A 51 0.99 5.97 -9.12
N SER A 52 0.40 5.64 -7.97
CA SER A 52 0.79 6.26 -6.70
C SER A 52 2.24 5.96 -6.31
N ALA A 53 2.66 4.69 -6.41
CA ALA A 53 4.04 4.29 -6.14
C ALA A 53 5.04 4.98 -7.08
N ARG A 54 4.68 5.14 -8.36
CA ARG A 54 5.51 5.88 -9.32
C ARG A 54 5.62 7.36 -8.95
N HIS A 55 4.52 8.03 -8.63
CA HIS A 55 4.55 9.44 -8.19
C HIS A 55 5.41 9.62 -6.94
N GLN A 56 5.31 8.72 -5.98
CA GLN A 56 6.15 8.75 -4.78
C GLN A 56 7.64 8.60 -5.12
N SER A 57 7.98 7.68 -6.01
CA SER A 57 9.37 7.44 -6.44
C SER A 57 9.96 8.63 -7.19
N VAL A 58 9.19 9.26 -8.09
CA VAL A 58 9.63 10.47 -8.80
C VAL A 58 9.74 11.65 -7.83
N MET A 59 8.82 11.79 -6.88
CA MET A 59 8.88 12.82 -5.84
C MET A 59 10.19 12.73 -5.05
N GLN A 60 10.61 11.52 -4.67
CA GLN A 60 11.88 11.31 -3.98
C GLN A 60 13.09 11.71 -4.83
N ARG A 61 13.03 11.53 -6.15
CA ARG A 61 14.09 12.00 -7.08
C ARG A 61 14.13 13.51 -7.24
N LEU A 62 13.03 14.21 -6.97
CA LEU A 62 12.97 15.67 -6.99
C LEU A 62 13.43 16.30 -5.67
N GLN A 63 13.69 15.52 -4.62
CA GLN A 63 14.14 16.04 -3.32
C GLN A 63 15.33 16.99 -3.40
N PRO A 64 16.38 16.74 -4.22
CA PRO A 64 17.50 17.68 -4.34
C PRO A 64 17.08 19.04 -4.90
N LYS A 65 16.19 19.05 -5.92
CA LYS A 65 15.64 20.28 -6.50
C LYS A 65 14.73 21.00 -5.50
N LEU A 66 13.91 20.25 -4.76
CA LEU A 66 13.06 20.80 -3.70
C LEU A 66 13.90 21.44 -2.61
N LYS A 67 14.98 20.79 -2.17
CA LYS A 67 15.90 21.31 -1.17
C LYS A 67 16.53 22.62 -1.65
N HIS A 68 17.01 22.68 -2.90
CA HIS A 68 17.55 23.91 -3.47
C HIS A 68 16.52 25.05 -3.48
N LEU A 69 15.28 24.79 -3.90
CA LEU A 69 14.19 25.79 -3.84
C LEU A 69 13.91 26.25 -2.40
N GLN A 70 13.97 25.32 -1.45
CA GLN A 70 13.80 25.64 -0.04
C GLN A 70 14.91 26.55 0.48
N ASP A 71 16.14 26.35 0.01
CA ASP A 71 17.32 27.14 0.37
C ASP A 71 17.28 28.56 -0.23
N VAL A 72 16.92 28.69 -1.50
CA VAL A 72 16.81 29.98 -2.20
C VAL A 72 15.72 30.87 -1.59
N HIS A 73 14.60 30.28 -1.19
CA HIS A 73 13.44 31.02 -0.65
C HIS A 73 13.29 30.88 0.87
N ARG A 74 14.36 30.62 1.63
CA ARG A 74 14.29 30.43 3.10
C ARG A 74 13.58 31.56 3.84
N HIS A 75 13.75 32.79 3.36
CA HIS A 75 13.19 34.01 3.97
C HIS A 75 11.81 34.40 3.45
N ASP A 76 11.28 33.71 2.44
CA ASP A 76 10.00 34.03 1.80
C ASP A 76 9.18 32.73 1.63
N LYS A 77 8.40 32.41 2.68
CA LYS A 77 7.62 31.18 2.75
C LYS A 77 6.57 31.07 1.65
N GLU A 78 6.00 32.19 1.23
CA GLU A 78 5.00 32.21 0.18
C GLU A 78 5.63 31.82 -1.17
N LYS A 79 6.76 32.46 -1.54
CA LYS A 79 7.50 32.08 -2.75
C LYS A 79 8.03 30.66 -2.69
N GLN A 80 8.48 30.20 -1.51
CA GLN A 80 8.92 28.82 -1.30
C GLN A 80 7.81 27.82 -1.68
N VAL A 81 6.60 28.01 -1.15
CA VAL A 81 5.44 27.14 -1.44
C VAL A 81 5.07 27.22 -2.92
N GLN A 82 5.02 28.42 -3.50
CA GLN A 82 4.68 28.62 -4.91
C GLN A 82 5.69 27.92 -5.83
N ALA A 83 7.00 28.06 -5.57
CA ALA A 83 8.05 27.44 -6.35
C ALA A 83 8.00 25.91 -6.26
N MET A 84 7.81 25.35 -5.06
CA MET A 84 7.63 23.91 -4.87
C MET A 84 6.41 23.38 -5.65
N MET A 85 5.28 24.08 -5.59
CA MET A 85 4.07 23.68 -6.33
C MET A 85 4.24 23.79 -7.84
N SER A 86 4.96 24.81 -8.33
CA SER A 86 5.32 24.94 -9.74
C SER A 86 6.19 23.78 -10.21
N LEU A 87 7.19 23.38 -9.42
CA LEU A 87 8.04 22.22 -9.72
C LEU A 87 7.21 20.92 -9.83
N TYR A 88 6.25 20.71 -8.92
CA TYR A 88 5.33 19.57 -8.99
C TYR A 88 4.46 19.58 -10.24
N LYS A 89 3.94 20.75 -10.63
CA LYS A 89 3.14 20.91 -11.86
C LYS A 89 3.96 20.65 -13.12
N GLU A 90 5.17 21.17 -13.18
CA GLU A 90 6.12 20.97 -14.30
C GLU A 90 6.39 19.46 -14.52
N HIS A 91 6.58 18.71 -13.43
CA HIS A 91 6.82 17.27 -13.49
C HIS A 91 5.54 16.42 -13.49
N LYS A 92 4.35 17.07 -13.53
CA LYS A 92 3.03 16.43 -13.50
C LYS A 92 2.83 15.46 -12.33
N ILE A 93 3.34 15.82 -11.16
CA ILE A 93 3.23 15.04 -9.93
C ILE A 93 2.17 15.64 -9.03
N ASN A 94 1.32 14.79 -8.48
CA ASN A 94 0.38 15.19 -7.44
C ASN A 94 0.98 14.85 -6.05
N PRO A 95 1.25 15.83 -5.18
CA PRO A 95 1.77 15.56 -3.84
C PRO A 95 0.79 14.76 -2.96
N PHE A 96 -0.51 14.75 -3.31
CA PHE A 96 -1.56 14.01 -2.60
C PHE A 96 -1.74 12.58 -3.13
N SER A 97 -0.94 12.10 -4.09
CA SER A 97 -1.05 10.72 -4.61
C SER A 97 -0.93 9.65 -3.52
N GLY A 98 -0.13 9.90 -2.47
CA GLY A 98 -0.01 9.00 -1.33
C GLY A 98 -1.30 8.93 -0.48
N PHE A 99 -2.00 10.05 -0.34
CA PHE A 99 -3.29 10.08 0.36
C PHE A 99 -4.40 9.39 -0.45
N LEU A 100 -4.41 9.60 -1.77
CA LEU A 100 -5.35 8.92 -2.66
C LEU A 100 -5.18 7.39 -2.61
N PHE A 101 -3.95 6.90 -2.52
CA PHE A 101 -3.66 5.48 -2.30
C PHE A 101 -4.28 4.96 -1.02
N LEU A 102 -4.11 5.69 0.10
CA LEU A 102 -4.66 5.29 1.38
C LEU A 102 -6.20 5.27 1.34
N LEU A 103 -6.83 6.30 0.77
CA LEU A 103 -8.28 6.36 0.62
C LEU A 103 -8.85 5.22 -0.22
N ALA A 104 -8.18 4.82 -1.31
CA ALA A 104 -8.61 3.70 -2.13
C ALA A 104 -8.54 2.36 -1.39
N GLN A 105 -7.60 2.23 -0.46
CA GLN A 105 -7.37 1.02 0.33
C GLN A 105 -8.34 0.89 1.52
N LEU A 106 -8.72 2.01 2.15
CA LEU A 106 -9.50 2.02 3.39
C LEU A 106 -10.83 1.24 3.33
N PRO A 107 -11.67 1.36 2.28
CA PRO A 107 -12.92 0.60 2.19
C PRO A 107 -12.72 -0.92 2.24
N PHE A 108 -11.68 -1.42 1.55
CA PHE A 108 -11.33 -2.84 1.56
C PHE A 108 -10.81 -3.28 2.92
N LEU A 109 -9.97 -2.46 3.55
CA LEU A 109 -9.43 -2.76 4.89
C LEU A 109 -10.55 -2.86 5.93
N ILE A 110 -11.49 -1.91 5.95
CA ILE A 110 -12.61 -1.92 6.91
C ILE A 110 -13.50 -3.14 6.65
N ALA A 111 -13.76 -3.49 5.39
CA ALA A 111 -14.60 -4.64 5.05
C ALA A 111 -13.95 -5.95 5.49
N LEU A 112 -12.67 -6.13 5.17
CA LEU A 112 -11.90 -7.31 5.57
C LEU A 112 -11.74 -7.40 7.09
N TYR A 113 -11.56 -6.26 7.79
CA TYR A 113 -11.55 -6.21 9.24
C TYR A 113 -12.85 -6.76 9.83
N HIS A 114 -14.01 -6.28 9.35
CA HIS A 114 -15.31 -6.80 9.78
C HIS A 114 -15.50 -8.27 9.42
N ILE A 115 -15.01 -8.70 8.25
CA ILE A 115 -15.09 -10.10 7.84
C ILE A 115 -14.29 -10.97 8.80
N PHE A 116 -13.01 -10.67 9.02
CA PHE A 116 -12.14 -11.52 9.83
C PHE A 116 -12.51 -11.55 11.31
N LEU A 117 -13.18 -10.52 11.84
CA LEU A 117 -13.71 -10.57 13.21
C LEU A 117 -14.92 -11.50 13.38
N ASN A 118 -15.65 -11.76 12.31
CA ASN A 118 -16.94 -12.43 12.39
C ASN A 118 -17.00 -13.73 11.58
N VAL A 119 -16.03 -14.00 10.70
CA VAL A 119 -15.95 -15.20 9.84
C VAL A 119 -15.95 -16.52 10.60
N PHE A 120 -15.63 -16.49 11.90
CA PHE A 120 -15.64 -17.64 12.78
C PHE A 120 -16.96 -17.87 13.51
N LYS A 121 -17.96 -17.00 13.31
CA LYS A 121 -19.29 -17.12 13.92
C LYS A 121 -20.22 -17.94 12.99
N PRO A 122 -21.07 -18.85 13.53
CA PRO A 122 -21.94 -19.71 12.70
C PRO A 122 -22.93 -18.92 11.82
N ASP A 123 -23.48 -17.83 12.35
CA ASP A 123 -24.52 -17.01 11.70
C ASP A 123 -23.93 -16.06 10.64
N PHE A 124 -22.60 -16.02 10.51
CA PHE A 124 -21.92 -15.08 9.64
C PHE A 124 -22.07 -15.39 8.15
N LEU A 125 -22.41 -16.64 7.82
CA LEU A 125 -22.53 -17.14 6.45
C LEU A 125 -23.91 -16.89 5.82
N ASP A 126 -24.81 -16.19 6.51
CA ASP A 126 -26.14 -15.88 5.99
C ASP A 126 -26.13 -14.82 4.88
N GLY A 127 -25.02 -14.08 4.73
CA GLY A 127 -24.80 -13.10 3.66
C GLY A 127 -24.23 -13.67 2.35
N LEU A 128 -24.20 -15.01 2.20
CA LEU A 128 -23.69 -15.66 1.00
C LEU A 128 -24.67 -15.56 -0.18
N TYR A 129 -24.13 -15.38 -1.37
CA TYR A 129 -24.87 -15.42 -2.60
C TYR A 129 -25.31 -16.86 -2.91
N PRO A 130 -26.43 -17.06 -3.63
CA PRO A 130 -27.01 -18.39 -3.85
C PRO A 130 -26.08 -19.39 -4.56
N PHE A 131 -25.10 -18.89 -5.32
CA PHE A 131 -24.14 -19.71 -6.07
C PHE A 131 -22.86 -20.04 -5.28
N VAL A 132 -22.67 -19.50 -4.08
CA VAL A 132 -21.51 -19.79 -3.22
C VAL A 132 -21.91 -20.90 -2.26
N SER A 133 -21.20 -22.04 -2.33
CA SER A 133 -21.43 -23.16 -1.42
C SER A 133 -21.14 -22.74 0.03
N ARG A 134 -22.13 -22.89 0.91
CA ARG A 134 -22.00 -22.59 2.33
C ARG A 134 -21.21 -23.71 3.03
N PRO A 135 -20.00 -23.45 3.54
CA PRO A 135 -19.34 -24.41 4.42
C PRO A 135 -20.07 -24.49 5.76
N GLU A 136 -19.99 -25.64 6.43
CA GLU A 136 -20.55 -25.80 7.79
C GLU A 136 -19.83 -24.87 8.78
N ALA A 137 -18.51 -24.82 8.70
CA ALA A 137 -17.67 -23.88 9.42
C ALA A 137 -16.41 -23.54 8.62
N ILE A 138 -15.92 -22.31 8.78
CA ILE A 138 -14.60 -21.91 8.25
C ILE A 138 -13.55 -22.21 9.32
N GLN A 139 -12.62 -23.10 8.99
CA GLN A 139 -11.52 -23.41 9.90
C GLN A 139 -10.53 -22.24 9.91
N PRO A 140 -10.05 -21.80 11.09
CA PRO A 140 -9.24 -20.60 11.21
C PRO A 140 -7.77 -20.83 10.81
N PHE A 141 -7.39 -21.98 10.27
CA PHE A 141 -5.99 -22.32 10.11
C PHE A 141 -5.37 -21.79 8.81
N PHE A 142 -4.10 -21.42 8.91
CA PHE A 142 -3.20 -21.24 7.79
C PHE A 142 -2.12 -22.32 7.81
N LEU A 143 -2.06 -23.11 6.74
CA LEU A 143 -1.22 -24.28 6.51
C LEU A 143 -1.32 -25.34 7.62
N GLY A 144 -2.42 -25.34 8.37
CA GLY A 144 -2.60 -26.18 9.57
C GLY A 144 -1.71 -25.80 10.77
N LEU A 145 -0.92 -24.72 10.67
CA LEU A 145 0.09 -24.35 11.68
C LEU A 145 -0.30 -23.12 12.50
N ILE A 146 -0.99 -22.16 11.89
CA ILE A 146 -1.27 -20.85 12.50
C ILE A 146 -2.78 -20.65 12.58
N ASP A 147 -3.30 -20.41 13.78
CA ASP A 147 -4.68 -19.99 14.01
C ASP A 147 -4.83 -18.49 13.66
N LEU A 148 -5.52 -18.20 12.58
CA LEU A 148 -5.78 -16.86 12.06
C LEU A 148 -6.89 -16.11 12.81
N GLY A 149 -7.69 -16.80 13.62
CA GLY A 149 -8.72 -16.21 14.46
C GLY A 149 -8.17 -15.59 15.74
N ARG A 150 -6.90 -15.88 16.08
CA ARG A 150 -6.21 -15.35 17.27
C ARG A 150 -5.07 -14.41 16.89
N PRO A 151 -4.61 -13.54 17.81
CA PRO A 151 -3.41 -12.75 17.59
C PRO A 151 -2.18 -13.63 17.36
N SER A 152 -1.27 -13.20 16.48
CA SER A 152 -0.01 -13.91 16.19
C SER A 152 1.13 -12.93 15.99
N ILE A 153 2.09 -12.92 16.91
CA ILE A 153 3.30 -12.08 16.85
C ILE A 153 4.10 -12.37 15.58
N LEU A 154 4.14 -13.64 15.14
CA LEU A 154 4.80 -14.03 13.91
C LEU A 154 4.19 -13.30 12.70
N MET A 155 2.87 -13.32 12.55
CA MET A 155 2.19 -12.68 11.42
C MET A 155 2.31 -11.16 11.48
N VAL A 156 2.18 -10.57 12.66
CA VAL A 156 2.33 -9.13 12.88
C VAL A 156 3.77 -8.69 12.55
N GLY A 157 4.77 -9.49 12.94
CA GLY A 157 6.18 -9.28 12.60
C GLY A 157 6.45 -9.33 11.09
N LEU A 158 5.90 -10.32 10.38
CA LEU A 158 6.01 -10.41 8.91
C LEU A 158 5.36 -9.22 8.22
N ALA A 159 4.19 -8.77 8.69
CA ALA A 159 3.49 -7.60 8.17
C ALA A 159 4.33 -6.32 8.34
N ALA A 160 4.85 -6.08 9.55
CA ALA A 160 5.69 -4.93 9.83
C ALA A 160 7.01 -4.95 9.05
N LEU A 161 7.64 -6.13 8.93
CA LEU A 161 8.87 -6.31 8.17
C LEU A 161 8.65 -6.03 6.67
N GLY A 162 7.57 -6.57 6.10
CA GLY A 162 7.18 -6.29 4.72
C GLY A 162 6.96 -4.80 4.49
N GLN A 163 6.24 -4.12 5.39
CA GLN A 163 6.00 -2.68 5.32
C GLN A 163 7.29 -1.86 5.44
N TYR A 164 8.22 -2.27 6.29
CA TYR A 164 9.54 -1.64 6.40
C TYR A 164 10.30 -1.73 5.07
N PHE A 165 10.38 -2.91 4.46
CA PHE A 165 11.05 -3.09 3.17
C PHE A 165 10.37 -2.32 2.05
N GLN A 166 9.04 -2.27 2.03
CA GLN A 166 8.28 -1.45 1.10
C GLN A 166 8.69 0.03 1.19
N GLY A 167 8.69 0.59 2.40
CA GLY A 167 9.07 1.99 2.64
C GLY A 167 10.54 2.26 2.30
N LYS A 168 11.44 1.35 2.72
CA LYS A 168 12.87 1.44 2.43
C LYS A 168 13.16 1.44 0.94
N LEU A 169 12.43 0.65 0.16
CA LEU A 169 12.59 0.59 -1.29
C LEU A 169 12.01 1.83 -1.98
N ALA A 170 10.99 2.48 -1.41
CA ALA A 170 10.41 3.69 -1.97
C ALA A 170 11.31 4.94 -1.82
N ILE A 171 12.24 4.95 -0.86
CA ILE A 171 13.16 6.08 -0.63
C ILE A 171 14.58 5.73 -1.13
N PRO A 172 15.20 6.58 -1.98
CA PRO A 172 16.57 6.34 -2.44
C PRO A 172 17.59 6.37 -1.29
N PRO A 173 18.70 5.62 -1.43
CA PRO A 173 19.77 5.63 -0.42
C PRO A 173 20.32 7.05 -0.24
N LYS A 174 20.67 7.39 1.00
CA LYS A 174 21.31 8.67 1.32
C LYS A 174 22.71 8.69 0.68
N ARG A 175 23.08 9.77 -0.01
CA ARG A 175 24.48 10.04 -0.40
C ARG A 175 25.22 10.65 0.79
N GLU A 176 26.43 10.19 1.06
CA GLU A 176 27.15 10.47 2.33
C GLU A 176 27.35 11.96 2.61
N GLU A 177 27.55 12.76 1.56
CA GLU A 177 27.81 14.21 1.64
C GLU A 177 26.54 15.08 1.66
N GLU A 178 25.35 14.50 1.48
CA GLU A 178 24.11 15.26 1.30
C GLU A 178 23.40 15.47 2.65
N GLU A 179 23.29 16.74 3.08
CA GLU A 179 22.39 17.09 4.18
C GLU A 179 20.93 16.80 3.78
N LEU A 180 20.19 16.14 4.67
CA LEU A 180 18.79 15.82 4.41
C LEU A 180 17.92 17.07 4.52
N SER A 181 16.91 17.20 3.66
CA SER A 181 15.82 18.17 3.87
C SER A 181 14.94 17.74 5.05
N ASP A 182 14.13 18.66 5.60
CA ASP A 182 13.16 18.32 6.64
C ASP A 182 12.14 17.28 6.17
N ALA A 183 11.72 17.37 4.91
CA ALA A 183 10.80 16.42 4.30
C ALA A 183 11.42 15.02 4.19
N GLU A 184 12.69 14.93 3.82
CA GLU A 184 13.41 13.64 3.77
C GLU A 184 13.62 13.04 5.16
N ARG A 185 13.97 13.86 6.15
CA ARG A 185 14.09 13.42 7.55
C ARG A 185 12.77 12.83 8.04
N LEU A 186 11.65 13.52 7.80
CA LEU A 186 10.32 13.05 8.16
C LEU A 186 9.99 11.74 7.42
N GLY A 187 10.20 11.69 6.10
CA GLY A 187 9.92 10.50 5.30
C GLY A 187 10.71 9.27 5.77
N ARG A 188 12.01 9.43 6.06
CA ARG A 188 12.86 8.35 6.59
C ARG A 188 12.41 7.89 7.98
N ARG A 189 11.97 8.80 8.85
CA ARG A 189 11.40 8.44 10.16
C ARG A 189 10.11 7.64 10.00
N MET A 190 9.25 8.01 9.05
CA MET A 190 7.99 7.29 8.78
C MET A 190 8.20 5.85 8.33
N ILE A 191 9.32 5.52 7.67
CA ILE A 191 9.66 4.12 7.31
C ILE A 191 9.84 3.25 8.56
N VAL A 192 10.28 3.83 9.68
CA VAL A 192 10.49 3.09 10.94
C VAL A 192 9.26 3.18 11.84
N ILE A 193 8.67 4.37 11.94
CA ILE A 193 7.49 4.62 12.78
C ILE A 193 6.28 3.83 12.25
N GLY A 194 6.08 3.77 10.93
CA GLY A 194 4.95 3.05 10.32
C GLY A 194 4.89 1.57 10.75
N PRO A 195 5.94 0.77 10.52
CA PRO A 195 6.02 -0.61 11.01
C PRO A 195 5.86 -0.76 12.52
N LEU A 196 6.42 0.16 13.32
CA LEU A 196 6.25 0.13 14.77
C LEU A 196 4.78 0.32 15.19
N LEU A 197 4.09 1.26 14.54
CA LEU A 197 2.65 1.44 14.74
C LEU A 197 1.87 0.21 14.30
N THR A 198 2.24 -0.41 13.18
CA THR A 198 1.63 -1.67 12.73
C THR A 198 1.79 -2.79 13.77
N LEU A 199 3.00 -2.94 14.36
CA LEU A 199 3.22 -3.88 15.45
C LEU A 199 2.28 -3.61 16.63
N LEU A 200 2.14 -2.35 17.05
CA LEU A 200 1.31 -1.95 18.19
C LEU A 200 -0.19 -2.14 17.93
N ILE A 201 -0.67 -1.71 16.76
CA ILE A 201 -2.10 -1.78 16.41
C ILE A 201 -2.51 -3.23 16.20
N PHE A 202 -1.69 -4.03 15.51
CA PHE A 202 -2.07 -5.40 15.14
C PHE A 202 -1.75 -6.42 16.25
N TYR A 203 -1.04 -6.02 17.31
CA TYR A 203 -0.66 -6.89 18.42
C TYR A 203 -1.85 -7.66 19.02
N ASN A 204 -3.02 -7.02 19.12
CA ASN A 204 -4.23 -7.62 19.70
C ASN A 204 -5.28 -8.04 18.65
N LEU A 205 -4.98 -7.90 17.36
CA LEU A 205 -5.94 -8.22 16.29
C LEU A 205 -5.77 -9.66 15.80
N PRO A 206 -6.83 -10.28 15.25
CA PRO A 206 -6.71 -11.59 14.59
C PRO A 206 -5.60 -11.62 13.55
N ALA A 207 -4.84 -12.71 13.52
CA ALA A 207 -3.71 -12.88 12.63
C ALA A 207 -4.11 -12.89 11.14
N ALA A 208 -5.38 -13.16 10.81
CA ALA A 208 -5.95 -12.96 9.47
C ALA A 208 -5.67 -11.55 8.90
N ILE A 209 -5.80 -10.49 9.71
CA ILE A 209 -5.56 -9.11 9.30
C ILE A 209 -4.07 -8.88 9.03
N SER A 210 -3.21 -9.46 9.87
CA SER A 210 -1.76 -9.37 9.71
C SER A 210 -1.29 -10.14 8.47
N LEU A 211 -1.86 -11.30 8.17
CA LEU A 211 -1.57 -12.06 6.96
C LEU A 211 -1.99 -11.29 5.70
N TYR A 212 -3.17 -10.67 5.71
CA TYR A 212 -3.61 -9.77 4.64
C TYR A 212 -2.59 -8.64 4.41
N TRP A 213 -2.13 -8.00 5.49
CA TRP A 213 -1.17 -6.91 5.42
C TRP A 213 0.22 -7.36 4.95
N ALA A 214 0.70 -8.51 5.42
CA ALA A 214 1.97 -9.10 4.98
C ALA A 214 1.94 -9.41 3.47
N THR A 215 0.87 -10.06 2.99
CA THR A 215 0.67 -10.36 1.57
C THR A 215 0.61 -9.07 0.74
N THR A 216 -0.10 -8.07 1.25
CA THR A 216 -0.18 -6.72 0.68
C THR A 216 1.21 -6.09 0.57
N SER A 217 2.03 -6.13 1.61
CA SER A 217 3.39 -5.58 1.60
C SER A 217 4.32 -6.32 0.63
N VAL A 218 4.26 -7.65 0.54
CA VAL A 218 5.06 -8.43 -0.43
C VAL A 218 4.76 -7.97 -1.86
N PHE A 219 3.48 -7.83 -2.22
CA PHE A 219 3.10 -7.33 -3.53
C PHE A 219 3.61 -5.90 -3.78
N SER A 220 3.51 -5.03 -2.76
CA SER A 220 4.01 -3.66 -2.87
C SER A 220 5.53 -3.58 -3.00
N VAL A 221 6.29 -4.44 -2.31
CA VAL A 221 7.75 -4.53 -2.47
C VAL A 221 8.09 -4.93 -3.90
N PHE A 222 7.44 -5.97 -4.43
CA PHE A 222 7.64 -6.41 -5.80
C PHE A 222 7.32 -5.29 -6.81
N GLN A 223 6.16 -4.65 -6.67
CA GLN A 223 5.74 -3.54 -7.53
C GLN A 223 6.72 -2.36 -7.46
N GLN A 224 7.15 -1.98 -6.27
CA GLN A 224 8.11 -0.90 -6.05
C GLN A 224 9.48 -1.23 -6.65
N TRP A 225 9.91 -2.49 -6.58
CA TRP A 225 11.14 -2.97 -7.20
C TRP A 225 11.09 -2.83 -8.73
N VAL A 226 9.99 -3.24 -9.37
CA VAL A 226 9.79 -3.06 -10.82
C VAL A 226 9.84 -1.59 -11.20
N ILE A 227 9.10 -0.73 -10.48
CA ILE A 227 9.06 0.72 -10.75
C ILE A 227 10.44 1.37 -10.61
N ASN A 228 11.17 1.04 -9.54
CA ASN A 228 12.51 1.57 -9.33
C ASN A 228 13.47 1.16 -10.46
N ARG A 229 13.35 -0.08 -10.93
CA ARG A 229 14.13 -0.61 -12.05
C ARG A 229 13.80 0.14 -13.35
N GLU A 230 12.53 0.33 -13.66
CA GLU A 230 12.09 1.11 -14.85
C GLU A 230 12.62 2.55 -14.82
N LEU A 231 12.51 3.21 -13.67
CA LEU A 231 12.98 4.58 -13.49
C LEU A 231 14.52 4.68 -13.53
N ASN A 232 15.27 3.63 -13.19
CA ASN A 232 16.72 3.59 -13.29
C ASN A 232 17.22 3.33 -14.72
N HIS A 233 16.49 2.54 -15.52
CA HIS A 233 16.86 2.22 -16.90
C HIS A 233 16.42 3.27 -17.94
N GLY A 234 16.02 4.47 -17.51
CA GLY A 234 15.70 5.59 -18.42
C GLY A 234 14.47 5.38 -19.32
N LYS A 235 13.76 4.26 -19.22
CA LYS A 235 12.54 3.98 -19.98
C LYS A 235 11.30 4.39 -19.21
N VAL A 236 11.18 5.66 -18.85
CA VAL A 236 9.92 6.39 -19.03
C VAL A 236 10.27 7.87 -19.20
N GLY A 237 10.38 8.28 -20.46
CA GLY A 237 10.27 9.66 -20.84
C GLY A 237 8.96 10.26 -20.34
N THR A 238 9.05 11.47 -19.78
CA THR A 238 8.44 12.62 -20.42
C THR A 238 7.20 12.31 -21.27
N THR A 239 6.01 12.41 -20.67
CA THR A 239 4.88 13.03 -21.38
C THR A 239 5.06 14.55 -21.37
N GLY A 240 6.18 15.00 -21.92
CA GLY A 240 6.60 16.39 -21.98
C GLY A 240 7.81 16.50 -22.91
N LYS A 241 7.52 16.82 -24.17
CA LYS A 241 8.45 17.17 -25.25
C LYS A 241 9.85 17.57 -24.77
N THR A 242 10.86 16.82 -25.22
CA THR A 242 12.24 17.29 -25.34
C THR A 242 12.33 18.33 -26.46
N THR A 243 12.35 19.59 -26.05
CA THR A 243 13.04 20.74 -26.66
C THR A 243 13.55 21.48 -25.41
N ASP A 244 14.84 21.59 -25.12
CA ASP A 244 15.80 22.34 -25.92
C ASP A 244 17.21 21.79 -25.74
N GLY A 245 17.96 21.81 -26.83
CA GLY A 245 19.41 21.80 -26.78
C GLY A 245 19.90 23.16 -26.33
N VAL A 246 20.90 23.17 -25.46
CA VAL A 246 21.88 24.26 -25.39
C VAL A 246 23.25 23.60 -25.44
N ASN A 247 23.79 23.60 -26.66
CA ASN A 247 25.19 23.40 -26.92
C ASN A 247 26.01 24.47 -26.21
N GLY A 248 27.25 24.11 -25.89
CA GLY A 248 28.16 24.90 -25.10
C GLY A 248 28.41 26.31 -25.65
N VAL A 249 28.83 27.17 -24.72
CA VAL A 249 29.55 28.39 -25.05
C VAL A 249 30.77 28.40 -24.15
N SER A 250 31.92 28.39 -24.83
CA SER A 250 33.21 28.85 -24.33
C SER A 250 33.20 30.37 -24.26
#